data_AF-A0A8T9QGJ7-F1
#
_entry.id   AF-A0A8T9QGJ7-F1
#
_cell.length_a   1.000
_cell.length_b   1.000
_cell.length_c   1.000
_cell.angle_alpha   90.00
_cell.angle_beta   90.00
_cell.angle_gamma   90.00
#
_symmetry.space_group_name_H-M   'P 1'
#
loop_
_entity.id
_entity.type
_entity.pdbx_description
1 polymer ?
#
loop_
_entity_poly.entity_id
_entity_poly.type
_entity_poly.pdbx_seq_one_letter_code
_entity_poly.pdbx_strand_id
1 'polypeptide(L)'
;MLLEYFTGSNAWPTLALPLNAQEPVGAFANGLCFDAKRNLLVTEQGWGDTILTVHNLKTQQEQHLIEEGRPCDAISCLDSASIDDGLLYYKWTVQNSSLHAISTERRVRLSL
;
A
#
# COMPACT_ATOMS: atom_id res chain seq x y z
N MET A 1 0.37 2.08 16.88
CA MET A 1 -0.22 0.72 16.91
C MET A 1 -1.23 0.66 15.78
N LEU A 2 -1.23 -0.37 14.92
CA LEU A 2 -2.27 -0.48 13.88
C LEU A 2 -3.41 -1.36 14.37
N LEU A 3 -4.64 -0.93 14.10
CA LEU A 3 -5.84 -1.73 14.34
C LEU A 3 -6.52 -1.97 12.99
N GLU A 4 -6.53 -3.22 12.57
CA GLU A 4 -7.25 -3.69 11.40
C GLU A 4 -8.66 -4.09 11.84
N TYR A 5 -9.70 -3.59 11.18
CA TYR A 5 -11.08 -4.00 11.49
C TYR A 5 -11.89 -4.32 10.22
N PHE A 6 -12.65 -5.41 10.27
CA PHE A 6 -13.28 -6.05 9.11
C PHE A 6 -14.67 -5.51 8.78
N THR A 7 -14.91 -5.16 7.51
CA THR A 7 -16.22 -5.25 6.84
C THR A 7 -16.05 -5.56 5.33
N GLY A 8 -16.03 -6.83 4.92
CA GLY A 8 -16.18 -7.24 3.50
C GLY A 8 -14.94 -7.13 2.59
N SER A 9 -15.01 -7.80 1.43
CA SER A 9 -13.90 -8.06 0.49
C SER A 9 -13.41 -6.81 -0.28
N ASN A 10 -12.07 -6.69 -0.36
CA ASN A 10 -11.27 -5.80 -1.22
C ASN A 10 -11.23 -4.30 -0.89
N ALA A 11 -11.61 -3.90 0.32
CA ALA A 11 -11.23 -2.60 0.85
C ALA A 11 -10.90 -2.73 2.34
N TRP A 12 -9.63 -2.59 2.72
CA TRP A 12 -9.21 -2.78 4.13
C TRP A 12 -9.07 -1.43 4.83
N PRO A 13 -10.10 -0.97 5.58
CA PRO A 13 -9.92 0.19 6.43
C PRO A 13 -8.86 -0.13 7.48
N THR A 14 -7.83 0.70 7.53
CA THR A 14 -6.71 0.59 8.45
C THR A 14 -6.71 1.78 9.37
N LEU A 15 -6.74 1.55 10.68
CA LEU A 15 -6.59 2.61 11.67
C LEU A 15 -5.17 2.64 12.20
N ALA A 16 -4.52 3.78 12.04
CA ALA A 16 -3.30 4.10 12.75
C ALA A 16 -3.64 4.75 14.09
N LEU A 17 -3.47 3.99 15.16
CA LEU A 17 -3.61 4.52 16.50
C LEU A 17 -2.33 5.26 16.88
N PRO A 18 -2.45 6.53 17.30
CA PRO A 18 -1.32 7.33 17.70
C PRO A 18 -0.71 6.78 18.99
N LEU A 19 0.57 7.04 19.19
CA LEU A 19 1.25 6.71 20.44
C LEU A 19 0.88 7.71 21.55
N ASN A 20 0.50 8.94 21.17
CA ASN A 20 0.00 9.96 22.08
C ASN A 20 -1.54 10.07 21.99
N ALA A 21 -2.22 9.98 23.13
CA ALA A 21 -3.68 10.09 23.20
C ALA A 21 -4.25 11.46 22.77
N GLN A 22 -3.42 12.51 22.66
CA GLN A 22 -3.83 13.81 22.14
C GLN A 22 -3.72 13.92 20.61
N GLU A 23 -3.03 12.99 19.95
CA GLU A 23 -2.95 12.96 18.50
C GLU A 23 -4.23 12.31 17.92
N PRO A 24 -4.67 12.71 16.71
CA PRO A 24 -5.82 12.11 16.07
C PRO A 24 -5.50 10.69 15.58
N VAL A 25 -6.52 9.82 15.55
CA VAL A 25 -6.45 8.51 14.87
C VAL A 25 -6.37 8.74 13.37
N GLY A 26 -5.36 8.15 12.72
CA GLY A 26 -5.28 8.14 11.26
C GLY A 26 -6.18 7.04 10.70
N ALA A 27 -7.04 7.37 9.73
CA ALA A 27 -7.88 6.40 9.04
C ALA A 27 -7.45 6.32 7.57
N PHE A 28 -7.12 5.12 7.13
CA PHE A 28 -6.59 4.85 5.79
C PHE A 28 -7.44 3.79 5.12
N ALA A 29 -7.63 3.91 3.81
CA ALA A 29 -8.19 2.85 3.00
C ALA A 29 -7.06 1.96 2.45
N ASN A 30 -7.34 0.66 2.35
CA ASN A 30 -6.50 -0.34 1.70
C ASN A 30 -5.06 -0.38 2.25
N GLY A 31 -4.89 -0.42 3.57
CA GLY A 31 -3.57 -0.62 4.17
C GLY A 31 -3.03 -2.02 3.84
N LEU A 32 -1.81 -2.10 3.34
CA LEU A 32 -1.22 -3.33 2.79
C LEU A 32 -0.15 -3.92 3.70
N CYS A 33 0.75 -3.08 4.19
CA CYS A 33 1.84 -3.49 5.06
C CYS A 33 2.35 -2.30 5.89
N PHE A 34 3.04 -2.60 6.99
CA PHE A 34 3.44 -1.63 8.00
C PHE A 34 4.84 -1.90 8.53
N ASP A 35 5.69 -0.86 8.57
CA ASP A 35 6.97 -0.86 9.27
C ASP A 35 6.84 -0.07 10.58
N ALA A 36 6.72 -0.81 11.69
CA ALA A 36 6.60 -0.22 13.02
C ALA A 36 7.84 0.56 13.47
N LYS A 37 9.05 0.19 13.00
CA LYS A 37 10.28 0.84 13.42
C LYS A 37 10.38 2.25 12.83
N ARG A 38 9.90 2.40 11.60
CA ARG A 38 9.94 3.67 10.85
C ARG A 38 8.60 4.41 10.80
N ASN A 39 7.54 3.83 11.37
CA ASN A 39 6.17 4.34 11.33
C ASN A 39 5.66 4.53 9.90
N LEU A 40 5.97 3.58 9.01
CA LEU A 40 5.57 3.64 7.61
C LEU A 40 4.38 2.72 7.36
N LEU A 41 3.32 3.25 6.77
CA LEU A 41 2.15 2.50 6.31
C LEU A 41 2.08 2.57 4.79
N VAL A 42 1.91 1.43 4.13
CA VAL A 42 1.71 1.39 2.67
C VAL A 42 0.23 1.17 2.40
N THR A 43 -0.36 1.99 1.53
CA THR A 43 -1.76 1.89 1.11
C THR A 43 -1.86 1.79 -0.40
N GLU A 44 -2.89 1.11 -0.88
CA GLU A 44 -3.28 1.10 -2.30
C GLU A 44 -4.35 2.17 -2.59
N GLN A 45 -4.09 3.06 -3.55
CA GLN A 45 -5.10 3.97 -4.09
C GLN A 45 -5.45 3.62 -5.53
N GLY A 46 -6.75 3.41 -5.76
CA GLY A 46 -7.42 3.66 -7.04
C GLY A 46 -7.54 2.51 -8.03
N TRP A 47 -8.64 2.58 -8.79
CA TRP A 47 -8.95 1.81 -9.99
C TRP A 47 -8.24 2.44 -11.20
N GLY A 48 -7.55 1.64 -12.02
CA GLY A 48 -6.77 2.10 -13.18
C GLY A 48 -5.27 1.85 -13.03
N ASP A 49 -4.45 2.89 -13.26
CA ASP A 49 -3.02 2.86 -12.91
C ASP A 49 -2.90 2.91 -11.38
N THR A 50 -2.71 1.76 -10.73
CA THR A 50 -2.67 1.72 -9.26
C THR A 50 -1.52 2.56 -8.73
N ILE A 51 -1.85 3.33 -7.70
CA ILE A 51 -0.93 4.17 -6.98
C ILE A 51 -0.68 3.52 -5.62
N LEU A 52 0.56 3.12 -5.34
CA LEU A 52 0.96 2.79 -3.96
C LEU A 52 1.36 4.09 -3.27
N THR A 53 0.76 4.37 -2.12
CA THR A 53 1.16 5.50 -1.28
C THR A 53 1.82 4.98 -0.02
N VAL A 54 3.03 5.47 0.26
CA VAL A 54 3.74 5.22 1.52
C VAL A 54 3.57 6.44 2.40
N HIS A 55 3.00 6.21 3.58
CA HIS A 55 2.72 7.23 4.60
C HIS A 55 3.73 7.12 5.73
N ASN A 56 4.45 8.19 6.03
CA ASN A 56 5.17 8.32 7.28
C ASN A 56 4.20 8.85 8.34
N LEU A 57 3.65 7.97 9.16
CA LEU A 57 2.64 8.30 10.16
C LEU A 57 3.15 9.26 11.24
N LYS A 58 4.47 9.35 11.43
CA LYS A 58 5.09 10.26 12.39
C LYS A 58 5.29 11.66 11.81
N THR A 59 5.75 11.78 10.57
CA THR A 59 6.04 13.08 9.93
C THR A 59 4.91 13.60 9.06
N GLN A 60 3.89 12.78 8.81
CA GLN A 60 2.78 13.04 7.88
C GLN A 60 3.21 13.24 6.43
N GLN A 61 4.42 12.78 6.07
CA GLN A 61 4.90 12.82 4.69
C GLN A 61 4.38 11.61 3.89
N GLU A 62 4.15 11.83 2.60
CA GLU A 62 3.67 10.80 1.68
C GLU A 62 4.61 10.66 0.48
N GLN A 63 4.80 9.43 0.00
CA GLN A 63 5.50 9.11 -1.25
C GLN A 63 4.58 8.26 -2.10
N HIS A 64 4.27 8.73 -3.30
CA HIS A 64 3.46 8.00 -4.27
C HIS A 64 4.36 7.22 -5.24
N LEU A 65 3.96 6.01 -5.56
CA LEU A 65 4.58 5.14 -6.55
C LEU A 65 3.53 4.80 -7.59
N ILE A 66 3.85 5.07 -8.85
CA ILE A 66 2.95 4.90 -9.99
C ILE A 66 3.61 3.90 -10.95
N GLU A 67 2.90 2.84 -11.32
CA GLU A 67 3.34 1.92 -12.38
C GLU A 67 2.84 2.41 -13.75
N GLU A 68 3.57 3.36 -14.32
CA GLU A 68 3.24 3.90 -15.65
C GLU A 68 3.29 2.84 -16.75
N GLY A 69 2.31 2.86 -17.66
CA GLY A 69 2.29 2.03 -18.86
C GLY A 69 1.90 0.57 -18.64
N ARG A 70 1.34 0.23 -17.47
CA ARG A 70 0.84 -1.12 -17.15
C ARG A 70 -0.56 -1.05 -16.54
N PRO A 71 -1.57 -0.67 -17.35
CA PRO A 71 -2.93 -0.48 -16.87
C PRO A 71 -3.44 -1.77 -16.23
N CYS A 72 -4.05 -1.65 -15.05
CA CYS A 72 -4.75 -2.74 -14.41
C CYS A 72 -6.22 -2.76 -14.84
N ASP A 73 -6.58 -3.74 -15.66
CA ASP A 73 -7.98 -3.95 -16.07
C ASP A 73 -8.82 -4.68 -15.00
N ALA A 74 -8.17 -5.15 -13.93
CA ALA A 74 -8.81 -5.86 -12.81
C ALA A 74 -9.07 -4.93 -11.62
N ILE A 75 -9.89 -5.39 -10.66
CA ILE A 75 -10.19 -4.65 -9.41
C ILE A 75 -8.91 -4.36 -8.60
N SER A 76 -7.90 -5.23 -8.68
CA SER A 76 -6.53 -4.97 -8.22
C SER A 76 -5.55 -5.87 -8.99
N CYS A 77 -4.39 -5.33 -9.34
CA CYS A 77 -3.26 -6.06 -9.93
C CYS A 77 -2.09 -6.17 -8.95
N LEU A 78 -2.28 -5.72 -7.71
CA LEU A 78 -1.31 -5.89 -6.66
C LEU A 78 -1.50 -7.29 -6.04
N ASP A 79 -0.49 -8.15 -6.19
CA ASP A 79 -0.51 -9.51 -5.62
C ASP A 79 0.01 -9.50 -4.18
N SER A 80 1.12 -8.80 -3.94
CA SER A 80 1.68 -8.65 -2.60
C SER A 80 2.49 -7.36 -2.46
N ALA A 81 2.56 -6.86 -1.23
CA ALA A 81 3.43 -5.77 -0.84
C ALA A 81 4.02 -6.05 0.55
N SER A 82 5.29 -5.73 0.74
CA SER A 82 5.98 -5.80 2.04
C SER A 82 7.00 -4.68 2.13
N ILE A 83 7.17 -4.16 3.34
CA ILE A 83 8.09 -3.08 3.64
C ILE A 83 9.06 -3.54 4.72
N ASP A 84 10.35 -3.36 4.47
CA ASP A 84 11.40 -3.62 5.46
C ASP A 84 12.58 -2.67 5.24
N ASP A 85 13.09 -2.12 6.33
CA ASP A 85 14.26 -1.23 6.35
C ASP A 85 14.25 -0.09 5.30
N GLY A 86 13.08 0.48 5.02
CA GLY A 86 12.91 1.55 4.03
C GLY A 86 13.01 1.08 2.57
N LEU A 87 12.88 -0.22 2.32
CA LEU A 87 12.68 -0.80 1.01
C LEU A 87 11.25 -1.33 0.92
N LEU A 88 10.54 -0.90 -0.12
CA LEU A 88 9.25 -1.46 -0.49
C LEU A 88 9.46 -2.53 -1.56
N TYR A 89 8.95 -3.71 -1.29
CA TYR A 89 8.86 -4.83 -2.22
C TYR A 89 7.40 -5.03 -2.59
N TYR A 90 7.09 -5.08 -3.88
CA TYR A 90 5.75 -5.43 -4.31
C TYR A 90 5.77 -6.26 -5.58
N LYS A 91 4.76 -7.11 -5.71
CA LYS A 91 4.53 -7.94 -6.88
C LYS A 91 3.27 -7.48 -7.57
N TRP A 92 3.43 -7.09 -8.82
CA TRP A 92 2.38 -6.61 -9.70
C TRP A 92 2.04 -7.68 -10.71
N THR A 93 0.78 -8.11 -10.78
CA THR A 93 0.31 -9.18 -11.65
C THR A 93 -0.83 -8.68 -12.53
N VAL A 94 -0.61 -8.67 -13.84
CA VAL A 94 -1.64 -8.33 -14.83
C VAL A 94 -2.09 -9.62 -15.51
N GLN A 95 -3.40 -9.86 -15.55
CA GLN A 95 -3.94 -10.92 -16.42
C GLN A 95 -4.08 -10.37 -17.84
N ASN A 96 -3.42 -11.00 -18.81
CA ASN A 96 -3.73 -10.73 -20.21
C ASN A 96 -5.01 -11.49 -20.58
N SER A 97 -5.78 -10.95 -21.53
CA SER A 97 -6.93 -11.54 -22.22
C SER A 97 -6.76 -13.01 -22.68
N SER A 98 -5.52 -13.51 -22.71
CA SER A 98 -5.13 -14.89 -23.08
C SER A 98 -4.94 -15.86 -21.89
N LEU A 99 -5.51 -15.61 -20.70
CA LEU A 99 -5.43 -16.45 -19.49
C LEU A 99 -4.02 -16.63 -18.90
N HIS A 100 -3.01 -15.93 -19.41
CA HIS A 100 -1.68 -15.91 -18.83
C HIS A 100 -1.47 -14.65 -17.98
N ALA A 101 -1.17 -14.87 -16.70
CA ALA A 101 -0.81 -13.82 -15.76
C ALA A 101 0.68 -13.47 -15.93
N ILE A 102 0.98 -12.19 -16.13
CA ILE A 102 2.35 -11.68 -16.13
C ILE A 102 2.58 -11.01 -14.78
N SER A 103 3.49 -11.58 -13.99
CA SER A 103 3.92 -10.98 -12.73
C SER A 103 5.22 -10.21 -12.91
N THR A 104 5.35 -9.09 -12.22
CA THR A 104 6.58 -8.31 -12.13
C THR A 104 6.84 -7.95 -10.69
N GLU A 105 8.07 -8.23 -10.24
CA GLU A 105 8.54 -7.84 -8.92
C GLU A 105 9.24 -6.49 -9.00
N ARG A 106 9.00 -5.67 -7.98
CA ARG A 106 9.54 -4.32 -7.85
C ARG A 106 10.18 -4.16 -6.48
N ARG A 107 11.23 -3.33 -6.46
CA ARG A 107 11.98 -2.97 -5.27
C ARG A 107 12.26 -1.48 -5.34
N VAL A 108 11.73 -0.73 -4.39
CA VAL A 108 11.85 0.73 -4.37
C VAL A 108 12.44 1.16 -3.04
N ARG A 109 13.51 1.94 -3.09
CA ARG A 109 14.05 2.61 -1.90
C ARG A 109 13.18 3.81 -1.57
N LEU A 110 12.74 3.88 -0.33
CA LEU A 110 11.92 4.96 0.19
C LEU A 110 12.79 6.12 0.63
N SER A 111 12.31 7.35 0.40
CA SER A 111 13.03 8.59 0.69
C SER A 111 12.32 9.48 1.72
N LEU A 112 11.33 8.92 2.43
CA LEU A 112 10.53 9.56 3.47
C LEU A 112 11.14 9.45 4.87
#